data_AF-A0AAD8B788-F1
#
_entry.id   AF-A0AAD8B788-F1
#
_cell.length_a   1.000
_cell.length_b   1.000
_cell.length_c   1.000
_cell.angle_alpha   90.00
_cell.angle_beta   90.00
_cell.angle_gamma   90.00
#
_symmetry.space_group_name_H-M   'P 1'
#
loop_
_entity.id
_entity.type
_entity.pdbx_description
1 polymer ?
#
loop_
_entity_poly.entity_id
_entity_poly.type
_entity_poly.pdbx_seq_one_letter_code
_entity_poly.pdbx_strand_id
1 'polypeptide(L)'
;MADKRESVRIKDGQQLRVLDEAARRRRQRKALEALEEDNFSEDPHADLKMSKKAPKFDEGIDSSGPGPKKKRKSRGGDFKLRYRKTFSALLEEE
;
A
#
# COMPACT_ATOMS: atom_id res chain seq x y z
N MET A 1 -13.70 15.08 -0.64
CA MET A 1 -14.37 13.99 0.10
C MET A 1 -14.33 14.35 1.57
N ALA A 2 -15.47 14.72 2.15
CA ALA A 2 -15.52 15.24 3.52
C ALA A 2 -15.32 14.10 4.52
N ASP A 3 -14.26 14.19 5.32
CA ASP A 3 -14.01 13.31 6.46
C ASP A 3 -15.24 13.30 7.37
N LYS A 4 -15.88 12.12 7.49
CA LYS A 4 -16.90 11.85 8.50
C LYS A 4 -16.21 11.81 9.88
N ARG A 5 -15.87 12.98 10.42
CA ARG A 5 -15.54 13.14 11.84
C ARG A 5 -16.82 12.94 12.64
N GLU A 6 -17.18 11.69 12.87
CA GLU A 6 -18.28 11.35 13.76
C GLU A 6 -17.87 11.65 15.20
N SER A 7 -18.58 12.59 15.83
CA SER A 7 -18.41 12.90 17.25
C SER A 7 -18.79 11.68 18.09
N VAL A 8 -17.85 11.18 18.90
CA VAL A 8 -18.05 10.08 19.87
C VAL A 8 -19.29 10.34 20.75
N ARG A 9 -19.51 11.61 21.12
CA ARG A 9 -20.67 12.03 21.95
C ARG A 9 -22.02 11.72 21.29
N ILE A 10 -22.08 11.74 19.95
CA ILE A 10 -23.31 11.43 19.21
C ILE A 10 -23.58 9.92 19.21
N LYS A 11 -22.53 9.08 19.14
CA LYS A 11 -22.66 7.62 19.24
C LYS A 11 -23.16 7.21 20.63
N ASP A 12 -22.59 7.78 21.69
CA ASP A 12 -22.96 7.44 23.07
C ASP A 12 -24.40 7.88 23.40
N GLY A 13 -24.78 9.10 23.01
CA GLY A 13 -26.15 9.60 23.24
C GLY A 13 -27.23 8.79 22.51
N GLN A 14 -26.90 8.14 21.39
CA GLN A 14 -27.84 7.28 20.66
C GLN A 14 -28.00 5.89 21.27
N GLN A 15 -26.96 5.38 21.95
CA GLN A 15 -26.98 4.08 22.65
C GLN A 15 -27.71 4.16 23.99
N LEU A 16 -27.57 5.27 24.72
CA LEU A 16 -28.20 5.46 26.03
C LEU A 16 -29.71 5.75 25.95
N ARG A 17 -30.24 6.01 24.75
CA ARG A 17 -31.66 6.29 24.55
C ARG A 17 -32.47 5.00 24.60
N VAL A 18 -33.34 4.87 25.60
CA VAL A 18 -34.29 3.75 25.69
C VAL A 18 -35.30 3.88 24.53
N LEU A 19 -35.35 2.84 23.69
CA LEU A 19 -36.28 2.73 22.57
C LEU A 19 -37.29 1.63 22.81
N ASP A 20 -38.49 1.84 22.27
CA ASP A 20 -39.50 0.79 22.16
C ASP A 20 -38.99 -0.38 21.28
N GLU A 21 -39.69 -1.52 21.38
CA GLU A 21 -39.27 -2.73 20.68
C GLU A 21 -39.34 -2.56 19.15
N ALA A 22 -40.34 -1.84 18.66
CA ALA A 22 -40.53 -1.58 17.24
C ALA A 22 -39.39 -0.73 16.65
N ALA A 23 -39.00 0.38 17.30
CA ALA A 23 -37.88 1.20 16.84
C ALA A 23 -36.55 0.47 16.97
N ARG A 24 -36.39 -0.40 17.99
CA ARG A 24 -35.18 -1.25 18.11
C ARG A 24 -35.05 -2.20 16.92
N ARG A 25 -36.12 -2.91 16.56
CA ARG A 25 -36.15 -3.79 15.37
C ARG A 25 -35.89 -3.01 14.08
N ARG A 26 -36.50 -1.82 13.92
CA ARG A 26 -36.24 -0.94 12.76
C ARG A 26 -34.77 -0.52 12.66
N ARG A 27 -34.15 -0.13 13.78
CA ARG A 27 -32.72 0.22 13.82
C ARG A 27 -31.83 -0.96 13.46
N GLN A 28 -32.11 -2.14 14.02
CA GLN A 28 -31.37 -3.36 13.70
C GLN A 28 -31.47 -3.70 12.22
N ARG A 29 -32.69 -3.67 11.65
CA ARG A 29 -32.90 -3.92 10.22
C ARG A 29 -32.12 -2.93 9.35
N LYS A 30 -32.21 -1.64 9.66
CA LYS A 30 -31.47 -0.60 8.91
C LYS A 30 -29.95 -0.78 9.00
N ALA A 31 -29.44 -1.22 10.15
CA ALA A 31 -28.03 -1.51 10.32
C ALA A 31 -27.59 -2.71 9.47
N LEU A 32 -28.41 -3.77 9.41
CA LEU A 32 -28.13 -4.94 8.57
C LEU A 32 -28.16 -4.59 7.08
N GLU A 33 -29.18 -3.87 6.62
CA GLU A 33 -29.32 -3.41 5.24
C GLU A 33 -28.12 -2.56 4.80
N ALA A 34 -27.65 -1.64 5.65
CA ALA A 34 -26.46 -0.84 5.36
C ALA A 34 -25.18 -1.69 5.26
N LEU A 35 -25.05 -2.75 6.06
CA LEU A 35 -23.91 -3.68 5.97
C LEU A 35 -24.00 -4.55 4.70
N GLU A 36 -25.21 -4.93 4.27
CA GLU A 36 -25.42 -5.67 3.03
C GLU A 36 -25.08 -4.82 1.80
N GLU A 37 -25.53 -3.56 1.76
CA GLU A 37 -25.19 -2.60 0.70
C GLU A 37 -23.68 -2.34 0.61
N ASP A 38 -23.00 -2.19 1.74
CA ASP A 38 -21.55 -1.94 1.79
C ASP A 38 -20.73 -3.17 1.35
N ASN A 39 -21.18 -4.38 1.70
CA ASN A 39 -20.54 -5.61 1.23
C ASN A 39 -20.69 -5.85 -0.28
N PHE A 40 -21.75 -5.32 -0.90
CA PHE A 40 -22.04 -5.42 -2.33
C PHE A 40 -21.63 -4.16 -3.11
N SER A 41 -20.54 -3.51 -2.72
CA SER A 41 -19.93 -2.46 -3.53
C SER A 41 -19.23 -3.03 -4.76
N GLU A 42 -19.52 -2.50 -5.95
CA GLU A 42 -18.76 -2.83 -7.16
C GLU A 42 -17.28 -2.48 -6.97
N ASP A 43 -16.38 -3.40 -7.35
CA ASP A 43 -14.95 -3.14 -7.30
C ASP A 43 -14.64 -1.93 -8.20
N PRO A 44 -14.12 -0.81 -7.65
CA PRO A 44 -13.78 0.38 -8.43
C PRO A 44 -12.73 0.11 -9.52
N HIS A 45 -12.07 -1.05 -9.48
CA HIS A 45 -11.08 -1.52 -10.43
C HIS A 45 -11.54 -2.72 -11.26
N ALA A 46 -12.82 -3.12 -11.21
CA ALA A 46 -13.34 -4.26 -11.98
C ALA A 46 -12.99 -4.19 -13.48
N ASP A 47 -13.01 -2.99 -14.06
CA ASP A 47 -12.68 -2.73 -15.47
C ASP A 47 -11.28 -2.13 -15.68
N LEU A 48 -10.37 -2.20 -14.69
CA LEU A 48 -9.06 -1.58 -14.78
C LEU A 48 -8.20 -2.25 -15.86
N LYS A 49 -8.22 -1.66 -17.05
CA LYS A 49 -7.31 -2.01 -18.14
C LYS A 49 -6.01 -1.27 -17.94
N MET A 50 -5.02 -1.96 -17.36
CA MET A 50 -3.66 -1.45 -17.26
C MET A 50 -3.12 -1.09 -18.65
N SER A 51 -2.73 0.16 -18.83
CA SER A 51 -2.17 0.64 -20.10
C SER A 51 -0.89 -0.13 -20.41
N LYS A 52 -0.84 -0.78 -21.58
CA LYS A 52 0.36 -1.45 -22.09
C LYS A 52 1.52 -0.48 -22.38
N LYS A 53 1.25 0.83 -22.38
CA LYS A 53 2.24 1.90 -22.55
C LYS A 53 2.84 2.38 -21.22
N ALA A 54 2.39 1.83 -20.08
CA ALA A 54 3.01 2.14 -18.81
C ALA A 54 4.49 1.72 -18.83
N PRO A 55 5.42 2.59 -18.41
CA PRO A 55 6.83 2.22 -18.26
C PRO A 55 6.95 1.00 -17.36
N LYS A 56 7.52 -0.08 -17.88
CA LYS A 56 7.85 -1.25 -17.08
C LYS A 56 9.16 -0.96 -16.35
N PHE A 57 9.07 -0.67 -15.06
CA PHE A 57 10.24 -0.68 -14.20
C PHE A 57 10.53 -2.15 -13.89
N ASP A 58 11.80 -2.56 -14.00
CA ASP A 58 12.22 -3.90 -13.58
C ASP A 58 11.96 -4.01 -12.06
N GLU A 59 10.90 -4.72 -11.67
CA GLU A 59 10.65 -5.15 -10.28
C GLU A 59 11.67 -6.22 -9.89
N GLY A 60 12.93 -5.80 -9.81
CA GLY A 60 14.08 -6.66 -9.63
C GLY A 60 14.92 -6.22 -8.46
N ILE A 61 14.41 -6.42 -7.24
CA ILE A 61 15.30 -6.65 -6.09
C ILE A 61 14.88 -7.85 -5.21
N ASP A 62 13.60 -8.26 -5.14
CA ASP A 62 13.19 -9.34 -4.19
C ASP A 62 12.24 -10.43 -4.75
N SER A 63 12.32 -10.80 -6.02
CA SER A 63 11.69 -12.04 -6.52
C SER A 63 12.73 -13.17 -6.58
N SER A 64 12.97 -13.80 -5.43
CA SER A 64 13.80 -14.99 -5.24
C SER A 64 13.16 -16.26 -5.82
N GLY A 65 12.91 -16.30 -7.13
CA GLY A 65 12.51 -17.51 -7.88
C GLY A 65 13.69 -18.09 -8.69
N PRO A 66 13.76 -19.43 -8.91
CA PRO A 66 14.91 -20.07 -9.52
C PRO A 66 14.85 -19.97 -11.05
N GLY A 67 15.14 -18.78 -11.58
CA GLY A 67 15.34 -18.55 -13.02
C GLY A 67 16.82 -18.31 -13.36
N PRO A 68 17.32 -18.76 -14.53
CA PRO A 68 18.74 -18.65 -14.85
C PRO A 68 19.12 -17.18 -15.02
N LYS A 69 19.84 -16.63 -14.02
CA LYS A 69 20.35 -15.27 -14.04
C LYS A 69 21.39 -15.14 -15.16
N LYS A 70 21.00 -14.56 -16.29
CA LYS A 70 21.96 -14.04 -17.28
C LYS A 70 22.82 -13.01 -16.57
N LYS A 71 24.08 -13.35 -16.27
CA LYS A 71 25.07 -12.42 -15.73
C LYS A 71 25.28 -11.29 -16.73
N ARG A 72 24.51 -10.21 -16.59
CA ARG A 72 24.82 -8.93 -17.25
C ARG A 72 26.15 -8.48 -16.65
N LYS A 73 27.18 -8.44 -17.49
CA LYS A 73 28.50 -7.93 -17.13
C LYS A 73 28.30 -6.48 -16.72
N SER A 74 28.34 -6.21 -15.41
CA SER A 74 28.29 -4.86 -14.86
C SER A 74 29.44 -4.08 -15.47
N ARG A 75 29.13 -3.05 -16.27
CA ARG A 75 30.09 -2.05 -16.75
C ARG A 75 30.34 -1.04 -15.63
N GLY A 76 30.71 -1.55 -14.46
CA GLY A 76 30.94 -0.80 -13.21
C GLY A 76 32.29 -1.16 -12.60
N GLY A 77 33.31 -1.32 -13.44
CA GLY A 77 34.67 -1.64 -13.01
C GLY A 77 35.39 -0.45 -12.37
N ASP A 78 35.13 0.79 -12.80
CA ASP A 78 36.06 1.89 -12.51
C ASP A 78 35.70 2.77 -11.31
N PHE A 79 34.49 2.66 -10.75
CA PHE A 79 34.10 3.55 -9.65
C PHE A 79 34.78 3.18 -8.32
N LYS A 80 35.10 1.91 -8.09
CA LYS A 80 35.74 1.44 -6.85
C LYS A 80 37.28 1.46 -6.89
N LEU A 81 37.89 1.50 -8.07
CA LEU A 81 39.36 1.54 -8.18
C LEU A 81 39.91 2.95 -7.94
N ARG A 82 39.19 4.01 -8.34
CA ARG A 82 39.68 5.39 -8.21
C ARG A 82 39.87 5.87 -6.77
N TYR A 83 39.25 5.23 -5.79
CA TYR A 83 39.31 5.64 -4.38
C TYR A 83 40.11 4.69 -3.49
N ARG A 84 40.78 3.68 -4.05
CA ARG A 84 41.63 2.76 -3.28
C ARG A 84 43.10 3.10 -3.53
N LYS A 85 43.59 4.17 -2.91
CA LYS A 85 45.04 4.38 -2.75
C LYS A 85 45.57 3.33 -1.77
N THR A 86 46.72 2.74 -2.08
CA THR A 86 47.43 1.87 -1.12
C THR A 86 48.06 2.73 -0.04
N PHE A 87 48.23 2.18 1.16
CA PHE A 87 48.85 2.91 2.28
C PHE A 87 50.24 3.45 1.90
N SER A 88 51.02 2.70 1.13
CA SER A 88 52.32 3.12 0.60
C SER A 88 52.22 4.36 -0.30
N ALA A 89 51.24 4.44 -1.20
CA ALA A 89 51.05 5.59 -2.08
C ALA A 89 50.61 6.86 -1.31
N LEU A 90 50.12 6.70 -0.08
CA LEU A 90 49.72 7.81 0.78
C LEU A 90 50.92 8.40 1.55
N LEU A 91 51.96 7.60 1.79
CA LEU A 91 53.19 8.03 2.47
C LEU A 91 54.16 8.78 1.56
N GLU A 92 54.06 8.59 0.25
CA GLU A 92 54.92 9.26 -0.74
C GLU A 92 54.43 10.68 -1.10
N GLU A 93 53.23 11.07 -0.66
CA GLU A 93 52.62 12.38 -0.95
C GLU A 93 52.82 13.44 0.18
N GLU A 94 53.55 13.11 1.25
CA GLU A 94 53.94 14.01 2.36
C GLU A 94 55.43 14.39 2.26
#